data_AF-A0A966JPS3-F1
#
_entry.id   AF-A0A966JPS3-F1
#
_cell.length_a   1.000
_cell.length_b   1.000
_cell.length_c   1.000
_cell.angle_alpha   90.00
_cell.angle_beta   90.00
_cell.angle_gamma   90.00
#
_symmetry.space_group_name_H-M   'P 1'
#
loop_
_entity.id
_entity.type
_entity.pdbx_description
1 polymer ?
#
loop_
_entity_poly.entity_id
_entity_poly.type
_entity_poly.pdbx_seq_one_letter_code
_entity_poly.pdbx_strand_id
1 'polypeptide(L)'
;AVKHGHYLSELDNQPMHGLEKSHAVRNIAKSKGYNLQKSFAYSDSINDLPLLMTVGKPFTVNPNKELERIAKKNRWPVLVA
;
A
#
# COMPACT_ATOMS: atom_id res chain seq x y z
N ALA A 1 4.54 15.69 -13.00
CA ALA A 1 5.76 16.44 -13.38
C ALA A 1 5.55 17.95 -13.22
N VAL A 2 6.61 18.71 -12.99
CA VAL A 2 6.59 20.18 -13.06
C VAL A 2 7.57 20.65 -14.13
N LYS A 3 7.14 21.54 -15.03
CA LYS A 3 8.00 22.16 -16.05
C LYS A 3 7.76 23.66 -16.09
N HIS A 4 8.84 24.44 -15.97
CA HIS A 4 8.79 25.90 -15.89
C HIS A 4 7.81 26.43 -14.83
N GLY A 5 7.74 25.78 -13.66
CA GLY A 5 6.84 26.19 -12.58
C GLY A 5 5.38 25.76 -12.74
N HIS A 6 5.03 25.04 -13.81
CA HIS A 6 3.67 24.55 -14.05
C HIS A 6 3.57 23.03 -13.91
N TYR A 7 2.50 22.56 -13.27
CA TYR A 7 2.17 21.12 -13.24
C TYR A 7 1.78 20.65 -14.64
N LEU A 8 2.35 19.52 -15.05
CA LEU A 8 1.94 18.84 -16.27
C LEU A 8 0.75 17.92 -15.98
N SER A 9 -0.09 17.70 -16.99
CA SER A 9 -1.17 16.70 -16.96
C SER A 9 -0.64 15.27 -16.89
N GLU A 10 0.58 15.06 -17.38
CA GLU A 10 1.24 13.76 -17.40
C GLU A 10 2.13 13.58 -16.16
N LEU A 11 2.16 12.34 -15.67
CA LEU A 11 3.04 11.90 -14.59
C LEU A 11 4.37 11.41 -15.16
N ASP A 12 5.46 11.67 -14.44
CA ASP A 12 6.81 11.21 -14.83
C ASP A 12 6.94 9.68 -14.75
N ASN A 13 6.16 9.07 -13.88
CA ASN A 13 6.16 7.63 -13.64
C ASN A 13 4.72 7.10 -13.57
N GLN A 14 4.60 5.77 -13.55
CA GLN A 14 3.33 5.13 -13.25
C GLN A 14 2.75 5.66 -11.92
N PRO A 15 1.42 5.85 -11.84
CA PRO A 15 0.77 6.25 -10.61
C PRO A 15 1.15 5.31 -9.46
N MET A 16 1.46 5.88 -8.30
CA MET A 16 1.77 5.12 -7.07
C MET A 16 0.50 4.48 -6.50
N HIS A 17 0.03 3.44 -7.18
CA HIS A 17 -1.29 2.85 -7.00
C HIS A 17 -1.23 1.33 -7.19
N GLY A 18 -1.99 0.56 -6.40
CA GLY A 18 -2.07 -0.89 -6.60
C GLY A 18 -0.72 -1.58 -6.46
N LEU A 19 -0.34 -2.31 -7.50
CA LEU A 19 0.92 -3.05 -7.58
C LEU A 19 2.15 -2.15 -7.44
N GLU A 20 2.08 -0.90 -7.90
CA GLU A 20 3.23 0.03 -7.83
C GLU A 20 3.61 0.36 -6.38
N LYS A 21 2.63 0.44 -5.47
CA LYS A 21 2.92 0.58 -4.03
C LYS A 21 3.66 -0.64 -3.48
N SER A 22 3.27 -1.84 -3.90
CA SER A 22 3.96 -3.08 -3.51
C SER A 22 5.39 -3.14 -4.06
N HIS A 23 5.59 -2.78 -5.34
CA HIS A 23 6.91 -2.69 -5.96
C HIS A 23 7.81 -1.69 -5.23
N ALA A 24 7.30 -0.49 -4.94
CA ALA A 24 8.03 0.55 -4.22
C ALA A 24 8.49 0.07 -2.83
N VAL A 25 7.59 -0.59 -2.08
CA VAL A 25 7.90 -1.12 -0.74
C VAL A 25 8.92 -2.28 -0.79
N ARG A 26 8.85 -3.17 -1.79
CA ARG A 26 9.87 -4.20 -1.98
C ARG A 26 11.23 -3.60 -2.32
N ASN A 27 11.25 -2.59 -3.19
CA ASN A 27 12.48 -1.93 -3.61
C ASN A 27 13.16 -1.20 -2.46
N ILE A 28 12.41 -0.43 -1.65
CA ILE A 28 13.00 0.26 -0.50
C ILE A 28 13.45 -0.73 0.59
N ALA A 29 12.71 -1.82 0.79
CA ALA A 29 13.12 -2.84 1.75
C ALA A 29 14.41 -3.55 1.33
N LYS A 30 14.54 -3.88 0.04
CA LYS A 30 15.77 -4.44 -0.52
C LYS A 30 16.94 -3.48 -0.40
N SER A 31 16.76 -2.20 -0.74
CA SER A 31 17.86 -1.22 -0.72
C SER A 31 18.31 -0.85 0.69
N LYS A 32 17.40 -0.88 1.67
CA LYS A 32 17.70 -0.50 3.07
C LYS A 32 17.85 -1.69 4.02
N GLY A 33 17.73 -2.93 3.53
CA GLY A 33 17.82 -4.13 4.35
C GLY A 33 16.66 -4.31 5.33
N TYR A 34 15.46 -3.79 5.02
CA TYR A 34 14.29 -3.96 5.89
C TYR A 34 13.67 -5.35 5.73
N ASN A 35 13.32 -5.96 6.85
CA ASN A 35 12.57 -7.21 6.85
C ASN A 35 11.07 -6.93 6.77
N LEU A 36 10.49 -7.10 5.58
CA LEU A 36 9.05 -6.88 5.35
C LEU A 36 8.15 -7.78 6.19
N GLN A 37 8.61 -8.96 6.62
CA GLN A 37 7.85 -9.83 7.53
C GLN A 37 7.72 -9.25 8.94
N LYS A 38 8.62 -8.33 9.32
CA LYS A 38 8.53 -7.59 10.59
C LYS A 38 7.85 -6.22 10.44
N SER A 39 7.65 -5.77 9.21
CA SER A 39 7.06 -4.46 8.88
C SER A 39 5.53 -4.49 8.97
N PHE A 40 4.98 -3.28 9.13
CA PHE A 40 3.55 -3.03 9.20
C PHE A 40 3.09 -2.22 7.99
N ALA A 41 1.83 -2.41 7.59
CA ALA A 41 1.15 -1.56 6.62
C ALA A 41 -0.29 -1.34 7.06
N TYR A 42 -0.79 -0.12 6.85
CA TYR A 42 -2.13 0.32 7.23
C TYR A 42 -2.81 0.89 5.99
N SER A 43 -4.04 0.48 5.70
CA SER A 43 -4.84 1.09 4.62
C SER A 43 -6.34 0.88 4.81
N ASP A 44 -7.13 1.79 4.26
CA ASP A 44 -8.59 1.79 4.20
C ASP A 44 -9.14 1.29 2.86
N SER A 45 -8.28 1.19 1.85
CA SER A 45 -8.68 1.00 0.46
C SER A 45 -8.24 -0.34 -0.12
N ILE A 46 -9.15 -0.98 -0.86
CA ILE A 46 -8.88 -2.21 -1.62
C ILE A 46 -7.71 -2.04 -2.60
N ASN A 47 -7.48 -0.81 -3.07
CA ASN A 47 -6.42 -0.46 -3.98
C ASN A 47 -5.03 -0.75 -3.39
N ASP A 48 -4.92 -0.83 -2.06
CA ASP A 48 -3.68 -1.15 -1.36
C ASP A 48 -3.57 -2.61 -0.95
N LEU A 49 -4.49 -3.48 -1.38
CA LEU A 49 -4.40 -4.91 -1.12
C LEU A 49 -3.03 -5.50 -1.52
N PRO A 50 -2.44 -5.17 -2.69
CA PRO A 50 -1.10 -5.67 -3.01
C PRO A 50 -0.02 -5.24 -2.01
N LEU A 51 -0.13 -4.02 -1.47
CA LEU A 51 0.76 -3.52 -0.42
C LEU A 51 0.55 -4.28 0.89
N LEU A 52 -0.70 -4.46 1.33
CA LEU A 52 -1.02 -5.19 2.56
C LEU A 52 -0.54 -6.65 2.49
N MET A 53 -0.68 -7.30 1.33
CA MET A 53 -0.18 -8.66 1.08
C MET A 53 1.36 -8.76 1.10
N THR A 54 2.08 -7.64 1.06
CA THR A 54 3.55 -7.60 0.96
C THR A 54 4.24 -7.62 2.33
N VAL A 55 3.57 -7.16 3.38
CA VAL A 55 4.13 -7.08 4.73
C VAL A 55 3.66 -8.24 5.61
N GLY A 56 4.42 -8.55 6.67
CA GLY A 56 4.03 -9.59 7.63
C GLY A 56 2.95 -9.14 8.62
N LYS A 57 2.74 -7.83 8.78
CA LYS A 57 1.77 -7.27 9.75
C LYS A 57 0.82 -6.26 9.08
N PRO A 58 -0.11 -6.71 8.23
CA PRO A 58 -1.10 -5.84 7.61
C PRO A 58 -2.22 -5.49 8.58
N PHE A 59 -2.70 -4.25 8.49
CA PHE A 59 -3.84 -3.71 9.23
C PHE A 59 -4.77 -2.99 8.25
N THR A 60 -6.07 -3.23 8.38
CA THR A 60 -7.06 -2.44 7.65
C THR A 60 -7.69 -1.41 8.57
N VAL A 61 -7.82 -0.17 8.11
CA VAL A 61 -8.27 0.96 8.93
C VAL A 61 -9.54 1.52 8.29
N ASN A 62 -10.68 1.49 8.97
CA ASN A 62 -11.97 1.91 8.42
C ASN A 62 -12.22 1.38 6.98
N PRO A 63 -12.05 0.07 6.73
CA PRO A 63 -12.01 -0.46 5.38
C PRO A 63 -13.35 -0.33 4.66
N ASN A 64 -13.28 -0.16 3.33
CA ASN A 64 -14.45 -0.40 2.50
C ASN A 64 -14.92 -1.88 2.61
N LYS A 65 -16.18 -2.17 2.23
CA LYS A 65 -16.80 -3.51 2.35
C LYS A 65 -15.98 -4.62 1.70
N GLU A 66 -15.28 -4.33 0.62
CA GLU A 66 -14.48 -5.31 -0.10
C GLU A 66 -13.22 -5.68 0.67
N LEU A 67 -12.47 -4.67 1.12
CA LEU A 67 -11.28 -4.86 1.94
C LEU A 67 -11.61 -5.49 3.29
N GLU A 68 -12.74 -5.12 3.91
CA GLU A 68 -13.21 -5.73 5.16
C GLU A 68 -13.43 -7.24 5.02
N ARG A 69 -14.03 -7.70 3.91
CA ARG A 69 -14.24 -9.13 3.63
C ARG A 69 -12.91 -9.87 3.52
N ILE A 70 -11.93 -9.26 2.87
CA ILE A 70 -10.59 -9.83 2.70
C ILE A 70 -9.84 -9.87 4.03
N ALA A 71 -9.94 -8.80 4.82
CA ALA A 71 -9.37 -8.75 6.17
C ALA A 71 -9.93 -9.89 7.04
N LYS A 72 -11.25 -10.09 7.04
CA LYS A 72 -11.90 -11.21 7.75
C LYS A 72 -11.37 -12.58 7.28
N LYS A 73 -11.31 -12.80 5.96
CA LYS A 73 -10.81 -14.06 5.38
C LYS A 73 -9.35 -14.34 5.79
N ASN A 74 -8.50 -13.33 5.78
CA ASN A 74 -7.08 -13.44 6.11
C ASN A 74 -6.78 -13.26 7.61
N ARG A 75 -7.80 -13.06 8.44
CA ARG A 75 -7.70 -12.76 9.89
C ARG A 75 -6.79 -11.56 10.18
N TRP A 76 -6.83 -10.56 9.29
CA TRP A 76 -6.12 -9.31 9.51
C TRP A 76 -6.89 -8.45 10.52
N PRO A 77 -6.18 -7.72 11.41
CA PRO A 77 -6.82 -6.77 12.31
C PRO A 77 -7.52 -5.66 11.53
N VAL A 78 -8.74 -5.35 11.96
CA VAL A 78 -9.52 -4.20 11.50
C VAL A 78 -9.53 -3.16 12.60
N LEU A 79 -9.03 -1.96 12.31
CA LEU A 79 -9.07 -0.81 13.20
C LEU A 79 -10.24 0.08 12.79
N VAL A 80 -11.13 0.33 13.74
CA VAL A 80 -12.25 1.26 13.61
C VAL A 80 -12.08 2.37 14.64
N ALA A 81 -12.31 3.61 14.21
CA ALA A 81 -12.27 4.80 15.07
C ALA A 81 -13.69 5.24 15.44
#